data_AF-A0A2M8TA06-F1
#
_entry.id   AF-A0A2M8TA06-F1
#
_cell.length_a   1.000
_cell.length_b   1.000
_cell.length_c   1.000
_cell.angle_alpha   90.00
_cell.angle_beta   90.00
_cell.angle_gamma   90.00
#
_symmetry.space_group_name_H-M   'P 1'
#
loop_
_entity.id
_entity.type
_entity.pdbx_description
1 polymer ?
#
loop_
_entity_poly.entity_id
_entity_poly.type
_entity_poly.pdbx_seq_one_letter_code
_entity_poly.pdbx_strand_id
1 'polypeptide(L)'
;MTIENFIWDSQNQSVSWTYNGKIIKETYENAYFATVNTQESFVYVEAGQNYSQDQVYHLSFDGKRIFTLDKLSGKVSWLYQDKMVEVACESIVNAQFYIENGVIIVITALSQSHRKLQGFALDGILLFEKEPPHGYSFVNLSTYKNKPSVVCDGGKTNADAYGRSSWHFAIDIKTGDMTKENLAY
;
A
#
# COMPACT_ATOMS: atom_id res chain seq x y z
N MET A 1 19.83 -11.13 8.52
CA MET A 1 19.11 -11.78 9.63
C MET A 1 17.78 -12.25 9.07
N THR A 2 17.42 -13.52 9.24
CA THR A 2 16.25 -14.15 8.61
C THR A 2 15.26 -14.58 9.67
N ILE A 3 13.97 -14.55 9.34
CA ILE A 3 12.96 -15.20 10.17
C ILE A 3 12.93 -16.71 9.88
N GLU A 4 12.43 -17.48 10.83
CA GLU A 4 12.28 -18.93 10.73
C GLU A 4 10.85 -19.33 11.10
N ASN A 5 10.40 -20.49 10.62
CA ASN A 5 9.12 -21.10 11.01
C ASN A 5 7.93 -20.15 10.87
N PHE A 6 7.84 -19.39 9.78
CA PHE A 6 6.67 -18.58 9.50
C PHE A 6 5.44 -19.46 9.28
N ILE A 7 4.37 -19.17 10.01
CA ILE A 7 3.09 -19.89 9.93
C ILE A 7 1.99 -18.85 9.80
N TRP A 8 1.20 -18.99 8.73
CA TRP A 8 -0.12 -18.38 8.61
C TRP A 8 -1.17 -19.43 9.00
N ASP A 9 -1.89 -19.16 10.08
CA ASP A 9 -3.00 -19.98 10.56
C ASP A 9 -4.32 -19.28 10.25
N SER A 10 -4.94 -19.66 9.13
CA SER A 10 -6.19 -19.07 8.67
C SER A 10 -7.40 -19.42 9.54
N GLN A 11 -7.35 -20.51 10.31
CA GLN A 11 -8.45 -20.88 11.19
C GLN A 11 -8.50 -19.97 12.42
N ASN A 12 -7.33 -19.68 12.99
CA ASN A 12 -7.18 -18.80 14.15
C ASN A 12 -6.89 -17.34 13.78
N GLN A 13 -6.85 -17.03 12.48
CA GLN A 13 -6.55 -15.70 11.92
C GLN A 13 -5.27 -15.10 12.54
N SER A 14 -4.25 -15.95 12.66
CA SER A 14 -3.02 -15.62 13.37
C SER A 14 -1.78 -15.89 12.53
N VAL A 15 -0.77 -15.06 12.74
CA VAL A 15 0.56 -15.21 12.15
C VAL A 15 1.57 -15.47 13.24
N SER A 16 2.56 -16.32 12.98
CA SER A 16 3.67 -16.52 13.90
C SER A 16 4.97 -16.82 13.17
N TRP A 17 6.09 -16.46 13.79
CA TRP A 17 7.43 -16.75 13.30
C TRP A 17 8.44 -16.70 14.45
N THR A 18 9.63 -17.23 14.20
CA THR A 18 10.77 -17.11 15.11
C THR A 18 11.75 -16.07 14.59
N TYR A 19 12.19 -15.17 15.46
CA TYR A 19 13.21 -14.18 15.17
C TYR A 19 14.10 -13.96 16.39
N ASN A 20 15.42 -14.04 16.21
CA ASN A 20 16.41 -13.95 17.30
C ASN A 20 16.09 -14.85 18.50
N GLY A 21 15.66 -16.10 18.23
CA GLY A 21 15.30 -17.09 19.25
C GLY A 21 13.98 -16.82 19.99
N LYS A 22 13.24 -15.77 19.63
CA LYS A 22 11.92 -15.45 20.19
C LYS A 22 10.82 -15.85 19.23
N ILE A 23 9.77 -16.46 19.77
CA ILE A 23 8.53 -16.72 19.04
C ILE A 23 7.69 -15.45 19.10
N ILE A 24 7.29 -14.95 17.93
CA ILE A 24 6.35 -13.84 17.77
C ILE A 24 5.06 -14.43 17.24
N LYS A 25 3.93 -14.00 17.81
CA LYS A 25 2.60 -14.43 17.39
C LYS A 25 1.62 -13.27 17.54
N GLU A 26 0.90 -12.97 16.48
CA GLU A 26 -0.11 -11.91 16.42
C GLU A 26 -1.41 -12.46 15.81
N THR A 27 -2.55 -11.93 16.24
CA THR A 27 -3.88 -12.28 15.73
C THR A 27 -4.55 -11.03 15.19
N TYR A 28 -5.20 -11.16 14.03
CA TYR A 28 -5.86 -10.06 13.33
C TYR A 28 -7.27 -10.48 12.97
N GLU A 29 -8.26 -9.69 13.38
CA GLU A 29 -9.65 -9.97 13.08
C GLU A 29 -9.89 -9.88 11.56
N ASN A 30 -10.59 -10.88 11.01
CA ASN A 30 -10.88 -11.02 9.59
C ASN A 30 -9.63 -11.09 8.70
N ALA A 31 -8.47 -11.48 9.26
CA ALA A 31 -7.31 -11.76 8.43
C ALA A 31 -7.55 -13.00 7.57
N TYR A 32 -7.21 -12.88 6.29
CA TYR A 32 -7.38 -13.94 5.31
C TYR A 32 -6.09 -14.26 4.55
N PHE A 33 -5.08 -13.39 4.66
CA PHE A 33 -3.80 -13.59 3.99
C PHE A 33 -2.65 -13.04 4.84
N ALA A 34 -1.54 -13.78 4.86
CA ALA A 34 -0.28 -13.28 5.38
C ALA A 34 0.90 -13.92 4.64
N THR A 35 1.97 -13.14 4.46
CA THR A 35 3.20 -13.61 3.82
C THR A 35 4.41 -12.88 4.37
N VAL A 36 5.59 -13.39 4.03
CA VAL A 36 6.88 -12.83 4.44
C VAL A 36 7.54 -12.18 3.25
N ASN A 37 7.86 -10.90 3.37
CA ASN A 37 8.75 -10.24 2.43
C ASN A 37 10.17 -10.23 3.01
N THR A 38 11.00 -11.15 2.56
CA THR A 38 12.41 -11.25 3.01
C THR A 38 13.31 -10.19 2.37
N GLN A 39 12.93 -9.64 1.22
CA GLN A 39 13.68 -8.58 0.54
C GLN A 39 13.54 -7.25 1.30
N GLU A 40 12.30 -6.92 1.67
CA GLU A 40 11.98 -5.68 2.39
C GLU A 40 11.90 -5.87 3.92
N SER A 41 12.16 -7.09 4.40
CA SER A 41 12.28 -7.45 5.82
C SER A 41 11.03 -7.19 6.68
N PHE A 42 9.85 -7.60 6.20
CA PHE A 42 8.61 -7.54 6.98
C PHE A 42 7.68 -8.75 6.78
N VAL A 43 6.76 -8.93 7.72
CA VAL A 43 5.58 -9.78 7.60
C VAL A 43 4.40 -8.92 7.15
N TYR A 44 3.75 -9.33 6.08
CA TYR A 44 2.60 -8.68 5.48
C TYR A 44 1.34 -9.42 5.90
N VAL A 45 0.30 -8.69 6.32
CA VAL A 45 -1.01 -9.25 6.67
C VAL A 45 -2.11 -8.43 6.03
N GLU A 46 -3.08 -9.10 5.40
CA GLU A 46 -4.32 -8.49 4.93
C GLU A 46 -5.50 -8.99 5.75
N ALA A 47 -6.39 -8.06 6.06
CA ALA A 47 -7.64 -8.33 6.76
C ALA A 47 -8.80 -7.53 6.19
N GLY A 48 -10.00 -8.11 6.27
CA GLY A 48 -11.24 -7.47 5.88
C GLY A 48 -12.34 -8.46 5.53
N GLN A 49 -13.55 -7.95 5.38
CA GLN A 49 -14.74 -8.78 5.21
C GLN A 49 -14.85 -9.30 3.77
N ASN A 50 -15.24 -10.56 3.57
CA ASN A 50 -15.38 -11.15 2.24
C ASN A 50 -14.11 -11.03 1.36
N TYR A 51 -12.93 -11.12 1.98
CA TYR A 51 -11.63 -10.99 1.30
C TYR A 51 -11.38 -9.60 0.68
N SER A 52 -12.06 -8.56 1.15
CA SER A 52 -11.65 -7.19 0.86
C SER A 52 -10.41 -6.84 1.66
N GLN A 53 -9.45 -6.18 1.02
CA GLN A 53 -8.26 -5.64 1.70
C GLN A 53 -8.63 -4.35 2.43
N ASP A 54 -9.37 -4.44 3.53
CA ASP A 54 -9.81 -3.28 4.32
C ASP A 54 -8.70 -2.76 5.22
N GLN A 55 -7.87 -3.69 5.69
CA GLN A 55 -6.75 -3.43 6.57
C GLN A 55 -5.50 -4.15 6.06
N VAL A 56 -4.37 -3.45 6.13
CA VAL A 56 -3.06 -4.00 5.79
C VAL A 56 -2.11 -3.69 6.94
N TYR A 57 -1.33 -4.68 7.33
CA TYR A 57 -0.31 -4.54 8.37
C TYR A 57 1.03 -5.00 7.82
N HIS A 58 2.06 -4.16 7.97
CA HIS A 58 3.44 -4.59 7.83
C HIS A 58 4.06 -4.64 9.22
N LEU A 59 4.64 -5.78 9.56
CA LEU A 59 5.32 -6.03 10.82
C LEU A 59 6.80 -6.21 10.57
N SER A 60 7.65 -5.50 11.30
CA SER A 60 9.06 -5.85 11.35
C SER A 60 9.24 -7.25 11.92
N PHE A 61 10.40 -7.86 11.66
CA PHE A 61 10.69 -9.20 12.14
C PHE A 61 10.74 -9.35 13.66
N ASP A 62 10.85 -8.26 14.43
CA ASP A 62 10.70 -8.27 15.89
C ASP A 62 9.25 -8.09 16.37
N GLY A 63 8.27 -8.05 15.45
CA GLY A 63 6.83 -8.00 15.75
C GLY A 63 6.23 -6.60 15.86
N LYS A 64 7.00 -5.53 15.61
CA LYS A 64 6.47 -4.16 15.68
C LYS A 64 5.73 -3.81 14.39
N ARG A 65 4.63 -3.06 14.52
CA ARG A 65 3.95 -2.46 13.37
C ARG A 65 4.83 -1.35 12.79
N ILE A 66 5.15 -1.48 11.51
CA ILE A 66 5.96 -0.49 10.76
C ILE A 66 5.13 0.26 9.72
N PHE A 67 4.02 -0.32 9.26
CA PHE A 67 3.02 0.32 8.43
C PHE A 67 1.65 -0.29 8.72
N THR A 68 0.60 0.53 8.68
CA THR A 68 -0.78 0.10 8.79
C THR A 68 -1.66 0.97 7.89
N LEU A 69 -2.45 0.33 7.06
CA LEU A 69 -3.59 0.93 6.37
C LEU A 69 -4.85 0.41 7.04
N ASP A 70 -5.76 1.30 7.42
CA ASP A 70 -7.08 0.96 7.93
C ASP A 70 -8.15 1.80 7.22
N LYS A 71 -8.81 1.19 6.22
CA LYS A 71 -9.86 1.84 5.44
C LYS A 71 -11.12 2.12 6.25
N LEU A 72 -11.36 1.35 7.33
CA LEU A 72 -12.55 1.49 8.17
C LEU A 72 -12.48 2.76 9.03
N SER A 73 -11.33 3.02 9.63
CA SER A 73 -11.10 4.25 10.39
C SER A 73 -10.61 5.42 9.54
N GLY A 74 -10.25 5.17 8.28
CA GLY A 74 -9.70 6.18 7.39
C GLY A 74 -8.29 6.62 7.81
N LYS A 75 -7.46 5.68 8.27
CA LYS A 75 -6.12 5.98 8.81
C LYS A 75 -5.03 5.25 8.06
N VAL A 76 -3.92 5.96 7.84
CA VAL A 76 -2.66 5.38 7.40
C VAL A 76 -1.60 5.77 8.43
N SER A 77 -0.88 4.78 8.96
CA SER A 77 0.17 5.00 9.95
C SER A 77 1.43 4.23 9.61
N TRP A 78 2.58 4.76 10.03
CA TRP A 78 3.88 4.15 9.80
C TRP A 78 4.88 4.54 10.88
N LEU A 79 5.91 3.72 11.04
CA LEU A 79 7.01 3.99 11.94
C LEU A 79 8.05 4.88 11.24
N TYR A 80 8.35 6.03 11.83
CA TYR A 80 9.41 6.93 11.38
C TYR A 80 10.18 7.49 12.59
N GLN A 81 11.50 7.30 12.60
CA GLN A 81 12.37 7.73 13.71
C GLN A 81 11.86 7.27 15.09
N ASP A 82 11.52 5.98 15.21
CA ASP A 82 10.97 5.35 16.42
C ASP A 82 9.64 5.93 16.93
N LYS A 83 8.97 6.74 16.11
CA LYS A 83 7.64 7.29 16.40
C LYS A 83 6.63 6.81 15.37
N MET A 84 5.44 6.45 15.85
CA MET A 84 4.30 6.23 14.95
C MET A 84 3.77 7.57 14.45
N VAL A 85 3.83 7.76 13.14
CA VAL A 85 3.19 8.85 12.41
C VAL A 85 1.87 8.34 11.86
N GLU A 86 0.84 9.17 11.85
CA GLU A 86 -0.49 8.83 11.37
C GLU A 86 -1.08 10.01 10.61
N VAL A 87 -1.76 9.70 9.51
CA VAL A 87 -2.60 10.65 8.77
C VAL A 87 -4.01 10.08 8.64
N ALA A 88 -4.99 10.96 8.74
CA ALA A 88 -6.39 10.65 8.46
C ALA A 88 -6.69 10.99 7.00
N CYS A 89 -7.30 10.04 6.29
CA CYS A 89 -7.70 10.18 4.90
C CYS A 89 -9.14 9.67 4.77
N GLU A 90 -10.00 10.47 4.16
CA GLU A 90 -11.38 10.05 3.90
C GLU A 90 -11.42 9.04 2.74
N SER A 91 -12.18 7.95 2.94
CA SER A 91 -12.49 6.95 1.90
C SER A 91 -11.26 6.41 1.15
N ILE A 92 -10.32 5.81 1.88
CA ILE A 92 -9.09 5.26 1.31
C ILE A 92 -9.40 4.08 0.37
N VAL A 93 -8.86 4.14 -0.85
CA VAL A 93 -8.88 3.03 -1.81
C VAL A 93 -7.65 2.15 -1.63
N ASN A 94 -6.48 2.76 -1.55
CA ASN A 94 -5.20 2.07 -1.45
C ASN A 94 -4.14 3.00 -0.86
N ALA A 95 -3.17 2.45 -0.13
CA ALA A 95 -2.03 3.19 0.39
C ALA A 95 -0.79 2.31 0.34
N GLN A 96 0.36 2.91 0.06
CA GLN A 96 1.65 2.23 0.06
C GLN A 96 2.74 3.13 0.65
N PHE A 97 3.69 2.49 1.32
CA PHE A 97 4.85 3.14 1.89
C PHE A 97 6.07 2.93 0.98
N TYR A 98 6.62 4.03 0.45
CA TYR A 98 7.84 4.05 -0.35
C TYR A 98 8.98 4.68 0.46
N ILE A 99 9.46 3.96 1.47
CA ILE A 99 10.41 4.49 2.46
C ILE A 99 11.73 4.97 1.84
N GLU A 100 12.26 4.22 0.87
CA GLU A 100 13.49 4.60 0.15
C GLU A 100 13.33 5.90 -0.64
N ASN A 101 12.08 6.23 -1.01
CA ASN A 101 11.73 7.47 -1.69
C ASN A 101 11.26 8.57 -0.71
N GLY A 102 11.18 8.27 0.59
CA GLY A 102 10.78 9.24 1.61
C GLY A 102 9.32 9.68 1.54
N VAL A 103 8.41 8.84 1.00
CA VAL A 103 7.01 9.21 0.78
C VAL A 103 6.04 8.09 1.12
N ILE A 104 4.88 8.46 1.66
CA ILE A 104 3.68 7.63 1.74
C ILE A 104 2.71 8.12 0.68
N ILE A 105 2.15 7.23 -0.13
CA ILE A 105 1.16 7.63 -1.14
C ILE A 105 -0.17 6.94 -0.81
N VAL A 106 -1.25 7.70 -0.90
CA VAL A 106 -2.61 7.27 -0.63
C VAL A 106 -3.49 7.64 -1.82
N ILE A 107 -4.32 6.69 -2.27
CA ILE A 107 -5.43 6.95 -3.19
C ILE A 107 -6.69 7.02 -2.35
N THR A 108 -7.42 8.13 -2.45
CA THR A 108 -8.73 8.34 -1.80
C THR A 108 -9.82 8.46 -2.85
N ALA A 109 -11.06 8.14 -2.50
CA ALA A 109 -12.20 8.23 -3.42
C ALA A 109 -13.48 8.62 -2.68
N LEU A 110 -13.95 9.85 -2.90
CA LEU A 110 -15.30 10.25 -2.45
C LEU A 110 -16.39 9.60 -3.32
N SER A 111 -16.07 9.33 -4.59
CA SER A 111 -16.87 8.52 -5.50
C SER A 111 -15.95 7.88 -6.55
N GLN A 112 -16.49 6.99 -7.40
CA GLN A 112 -15.69 6.38 -8.47
C GLN A 112 -15.06 7.40 -9.43
N SER A 113 -15.71 8.55 -9.66
CA SER A 113 -15.26 9.61 -10.55
C SER A 113 -14.39 10.68 -9.87
N HIS A 114 -14.32 10.69 -8.54
CA HIS A 114 -13.57 11.68 -7.75
C HIS A 114 -12.53 10.96 -6.91
N ARG A 115 -11.49 10.46 -7.59
CA ARG A 115 -10.34 9.81 -6.96
C ARG A 115 -9.19 10.80 -6.88
N LYS A 116 -8.52 10.85 -5.75
CA LYS A 116 -7.32 11.68 -5.56
C LYS A 116 -6.15 10.81 -5.21
N LEU A 117 -4.96 11.27 -5.59
CA LEU A 117 -3.69 10.70 -5.17
C LEU A 117 -2.99 11.75 -4.31
N GLN A 118 -2.68 11.38 -3.08
CA GLN A 118 -2.06 12.23 -2.08
C GLN A 118 -0.70 11.64 -1.69
N GLY A 119 0.34 12.48 -1.71
CA GLY A 119 1.69 12.11 -1.26
C GLY A 119 2.01 12.82 0.06
N PHE A 120 2.48 12.08 1.05
CA PHE A 120 2.88 12.59 2.36
C PHE A 120 4.37 12.33 2.61
N ALA A 121 5.06 13.29 3.19
CA ALA A 121 6.38 13.09 3.75
C ALA A 121 6.33 12.12 4.94
N LEU A 122 7.48 11.58 5.33
CA LEU A 122 7.57 10.59 6.43
C LEU A 122 7.18 11.14 7.80
N ASP A 123 7.16 12.46 7.98
CA ASP A 123 6.67 13.13 9.18
C ASP A 123 5.16 13.42 9.16
N GLY A 124 4.46 13.05 8.07
CA GLY A 124 3.02 13.19 7.90
C GLY A 124 2.57 14.45 7.18
N ILE A 125 3.51 15.30 6.73
CA ILE A 125 3.17 16.53 5.99
C ILE A 125 2.71 16.18 4.57
N LEU A 126 1.56 16.70 4.15
CA LEU A 126 1.08 16.58 2.77
C LEU A 126 2.02 17.35 1.82
N LEU A 127 2.56 16.65 0.81
CA LEU A 127 3.47 17.20 -0.19
C LEU A 127 2.73 17.58 -1.48
N PHE A 128 1.83 16.71 -1.94
CA PHE A 128 1.07 16.94 -3.17
C PHE A 128 -0.27 16.21 -3.15
N GLU A 129 -1.21 16.73 -3.93
CA GLU A 129 -2.50 16.12 -4.23
C GLU A 129 -2.76 16.25 -5.73
N LYS A 130 -3.18 15.16 -6.38
CA LYS A 130 -3.40 15.10 -7.83
C LYS A 130 -4.67 14.35 -8.17
N GLU A 131 -5.36 14.85 -9.18
CA GLU A 131 -6.41 14.12 -9.89
C GLU A 131 -5.79 13.14 -10.89
N PRO A 132 -6.55 12.14 -11.39
CA PRO A 132 -6.08 11.23 -12.41
C PRO A 132 -5.66 11.97 -13.69
N PRO A 133 -4.67 11.45 -14.43
CA PRO A 133 -4.37 11.95 -15.78
C PRO A 133 -5.62 11.96 -16.66
N HIS A 134 -5.75 12.96 -17.54
CA HIS A 134 -6.95 13.14 -18.36
C HIS A 134 -7.32 11.87 -19.16
N GLY A 135 -8.54 11.38 -18.97
CA GLY A 135 -9.05 10.16 -19.62
C GLY A 135 -8.66 8.85 -18.93
N TYR A 136 -8.11 8.92 -17.72
CA TYR A 136 -7.76 7.76 -16.89
C TYR A 136 -8.40 7.84 -15.51
N SER A 137 -8.47 6.70 -14.83
CA SER A 137 -8.90 6.56 -13.43
C SER A 137 -7.83 5.82 -12.63
N PHE A 138 -7.53 6.27 -11.41
CA PHE A 138 -6.62 5.54 -10.52
C PHE A 138 -7.19 4.17 -10.13
N VAL A 139 -6.36 3.13 -10.20
CA VAL A 139 -6.72 1.76 -9.80
C VAL A 139 -6.06 1.44 -8.45
N ASN A 140 -4.74 1.29 -8.45
CA ASN A 140 -3.94 0.96 -7.27
C ASN A 140 -2.50 1.48 -7.41
N LEU A 141 -1.81 1.62 -6.29
CA LEU A 141 -0.40 1.96 -6.26
C LEU A 141 0.45 0.73 -6.60
N SER A 142 1.63 0.99 -7.16
CA SER A 142 2.58 -0.05 -7.58
C SER A 142 4.00 0.51 -7.65
N THR A 143 4.99 -0.36 -7.73
CA THR A 143 6.38 0.03 -7.98
C THR A 143 6.76 -0.30 -9.41
N TYR A 144 7.31 0.67 -10.14
CA TYR A 144 7.80 0.47 -11.51
C TYR A 144 9.22 1.03 -11.65
N LYS A 145 10.17 0.19 -12.08
CA LYS A 145 11.61 0.52 -12.13
C LYS A 145 12.14 1.10 -10.81
N ASN A 146 11.74 0.50 -9.69
CA ASN A 146 12.09 0.92 -8.32
C ASN A 146 11.67 2.36 -7.99
N LYS A 147 10.60 2.84 -8.61
CA LYS A 147 10.00 4.14 -8.32
C LYS A 147 8.52 4.00 -8.01
N PRO A 148 7.96 4.91 -7.18
CA PRO A 148 6.53 4.96 -6.94
C PRO A 148 5.79 5.17 -8.25
N SER A 149 4.73 4.41 -8.44
CA SER A 149 3.87 4.50 -9.61
C SER A 149 2.42 4.21 -9.23
N VAL A 150 1.51 4.62 -10.09
CA VAL A 150 0.09 4.30 -9.96
C VAL A 150 -0.38 3.63 -11.24
N VAL A 151 -1.10 2.52 -11.08
CA VAL A 151 -1.82 1.91 -12.20
C VAL A 151 -3.07 2.74 -12.46
N CYS A 152 -3.22 3.20 -13.69
CA CYS A 152 -4.42 3.89 -14.12
C CYS A 152 -5.11 3.11 -15.24
N ASP A 153 -6.42 3.00 -15.19
CA ASP A 153 -7.23 2.44 -16.27
C ASP A 153 -7.76 3.57 -17.15
N GLY A 154 -7.50 3.47 -18.45
CA GLY A 154 -7.91 4.45 -19.45
C GLY A 154 -9.17 4.09 -20.23
N GLY A 155 -9.82 2.96 -19.90
CA GLY A 155 -10.94 2.41 -20.64
C GLY A 155 -10.66 2.21 -22.13
N LYS A 156 -11.73 2.09 -22.92
CA LYS A 156 -11.64 1.86 -24.39
C LYS A 156 -10.91 2.99 -25.13
N THR A 157 -11.01 4.22 -24.65
CA THR A 157 -10.44 5.40 -25.31
C THR A 157 -8.91 5.41 -25.29
N ASN A 158 -8.31 4.86 -24.24
CA ASN A 158 -6.86 4.80 -24.04
C ASN A 158 -6.34 3.35 -24.06
N ALA A 159 -7.09 2.45 -24.69
CA ALA A 159 -6.67 1.08 -24.90
C ALA A 159 -5.64 0.99 -26.04
N ASP A 160 -4.73 0.03 -25.95
CA ASP A 160 -3.84 -0.31 -27.06
C ASP A 160 -4.58 -1.09 -28.17
N ALA A 161 -3.85 -1.48 -29.21
CA ALA A 161 -4.40 -2.23 -30.35
C ALA A 161 -5.00 -3.60 -29.97
N TYR A 162 -4.69 -4.11 -28.78
CA TYR A 162 -5.20 -5.39 -28.26
C TYR A 162 -6.30 -5.19 -27.21
N GLY A 163 -6.78 -3.96 -27.02
CA GLY A 163 -7.86 -3.64 -26.09
C GLY A 163 -7.41 -3.48 -24.62
N ARG A 164 -6.11 -3.40 -24.36
CA ARG A 164 -5.54 -3.34 -23.00
C ARG A 164 -5.42 -1.88 -22.57
N SER A 165 -5.98 -1.53 -21.43
CA SER A 165 -6.17 -0.14 -20.99
C SER A 165 -5.55 0.23 -19.65
N SER A 166 -4.90 -0.71 -18.97
CA SER A 166 -4.22 -0.46 -17.70
C SER A 166 -2.75 -0.11 -17.94
N TRP A 167 -2.32 1.03 -17.42
CA TRP A 167 -0.98 1.57 -17.63
C TRP A 167 -0.35 1.98 -16.31
N HIS A 168 0.95 1.77 -16.17
CA HIS A 168 1.72 2.43 -15.13
C HIS A 168 1.88 3.91 -15.45
N PHE A 169 1.75 4.74 -14.42
CA PHE A 169 2.17 6.13 -14.43
C PHE A 169 3.22 6.31 -13.34
N ALA A 170 4.45 6.63 -13.72
CA ALA A 170 5.51 6.93 -12.77
C ALA A 170 5.22 8.28 -12.10
N ILE A 171 5.39 8.35 -10.78
CA ILE A 171 5.09 9.53 -9.98
C ILE A 171 6.39 10.27 -9.66
N ASP A 172 6.47 11.55 -9.99
CA ASP A 172 7.47 12.44 -9.45
C ASP A 172 7.12 12.78 -8.00
N ILE A 173 7.91 12.26 -7.05
CA ILE A 173 7.62 12.39 -5.61
C ILE A 173 7.73 13.82 -5.06
N LYS A 174 8.27 14.78 -5.82
CA LYS A 174 8.40 16.17 -5.38
C LYS A 174 7.16 16.99 -5.77
N THR A 175 6.57 16.65 -6.91
CA THR A 175 5.51 17.44 -7.54
C THR A 175 4.17 16.71 -7.58
N GLY A 176 4.18 15.39 -7.49
CA GLY A 176 3.06 14.50 -7.78
C GLY A 176 2.79 14.31 -9.28
N ASP A 177 3.56 14.96 -10.17
CA ASP A 177 3.31 14.85 -11.60
C ASP A 177 3.55 13.42 -12.08
N MET A 178 2.70 12.99 -13.02
CA MET A 178 2.63 11.60 -13.48
C MET A 178 3.01 11.49 -14.94
N THR A 179 3.94 10.59 -15.24
CA THR A 179 4.37 10.29 -16.61
C THR A 179 3.89 8.90 -16.99
N LYS A 180 3.16 8.78 -18.10
CA LYS A 180 2.69 7.49 -18.61
C LYS A 180 3.88 6.61 -19.00
N GLU A 181 3.86 5.38 -18.55
CA GLU A 181 4.88 4.35 -18.79
C GLU A 181 4.26 3.17 -19.55
N ASN A 182 4.82 1.98 -19.37
CA ASN A 182 4.33 0.75 -19.97
C ASN A 182 2.99 0.30 -19.38
N LEU A 183 2.37 -0.63 -20.09
CA LEU A 183 1.16 -1.31 -19.63
C LEU A 183 1.40 -2.01 -18.29
N ALA A 184 0.36 -2.03 -17.46
CA ALA A 184 0.34 -2.70 -16.16
C ALA A 184 -0.32 -4.08 -16.32
N TYR A 185 0.47 -5.14 -16.11
CA TYR A 185 0.04 -6.55 -16.13
C TYR A 185 0.66 -7.32 -14.98
#